data_AF-A0A5P0ZT94-F1
#
_entry.id   AF-A0A5P0ZT94-F1
#
_cell.length_a   1.000
_cell.length_b   1.000
_cell.length_c   1.000
_cell.angle_alpha   90.00
_cell.angle_beta   90.00
_cell.angle_gamma   90.00
#
_symmetry.space_group_name_H-M   'P 1'
#
loop_
_entity.id
_entity.type
_entity.pdbx_description
1 polymer ?
#
loop_
_entity_poly.entity_id
_entity_poly.type
_entity_poly.pdbx_seq_one_letter_code
_entity_poly.pdbx_strand_id
1 'polypeptide(L)'
;MFRTLKELEVLIIMDKKSLMDLIDTTANEDEVKSDMGLSSALLVAYRDLNDDKEIRNVVRKLGSALSAYLMTHQYQASPSVMNLAKVVQKDDQNFWKGTGLSKLFW
;
A
#
# COMPACT_ATOMS: atom_id res chain seq x y z
N MET A 1 23.37 26.80 -8.80
CA MET A 1 22.98 26.23 -7.48
C MET A 1 21.89 25.19 -7.74
N PHE A 2 22.29 23.95 -8.03
CA PHE A 2 21.40 22.87 -8.44
C PHE A 2 20.91 22.09 -7.22
N ARG A 3 19.82 22.54 -6.59
CA ARG A 3 19.10 21.80 -5.54
C ARG A 3 17.64 22.21 -5.54
N THR A 4 16.87 21.75 -6.52
CA THR A 4 15.39 21.97 -6.49
C THR A 4 14.57 20.88 -7.15
N LEU A 5 15.16 19.84 -7.76
CA LEU A 5 14.38 18.75 -8.38
C LEU A 5 14.49 17.41 -7.65
N LYS A 6 15.59 17.16 -6.93
CA LYS A 6 15.79 15.91 -6.18
C LYS A 6 15.05 15.85 -4.83
N GLU A 7 14.57 16.99 -4.34
CA GLU A 7 13.74 17.08 -3.12
C GLU A 7 12.24 17.06 -3.44
N LEU A 8 11.86 17.17 -4.72
CA LEU A 8 10.49 16.94 -5.22
C LEU A 8 10.22 15.45 -5.47
N GLU A 9 11.26 14.62 -5.51
CA GLU A 9 11.10 13.18 -5.38
C GLU A 9 10.82 12.86 -3.90
N VAL A 10 9.65 12.28 -3.63
CA VAL A 10 9.26 11.69 -2.32
C VAL A 10 8.48 12.60 -1.37
N LEU A 11 7.47 13.28 -1.88
CA LEU A 11 6.27 13.58 -1.08
C LEU A 11 5.01 13.35 -1.91
N ILE A 12 4.92 12.16 -2.52
CA ILE A 12 3.63 11.66 -3.00
C ILE A 12 2.83 11.33 -1.73
N ILE A 13 2.06 12.31 -1.26
CA ILE A 13 0.90 12.06 -0.42
C ILE A 13 -0.02 11.22 -1.30
N MET A 14 0.02 9.90 -1.12
CA MET A 14 -0.82 9.01 -1.90
C MET A 14 -2.25 9.11 -1.39
N ASP A 15 -3.15 9.72 -2.15
CA ASP A 15 -4.54 9.86 -1.73
C ASP A 15 -5.26 8.48 -1.70
N LYS A 16 -6.41 8.43 -1.01
CA LYS A 16 -7.25 7.23 -0.88
C LYS A 16 -7.50 6.56 -2.23
N LYS A 17 -7.77 7.36 -3.26
CA LYS A 17 -8.08 6.89 -4.61
C LYS A 17 -6.88 6.20 -5.24
N SER A 18 -5.70 6.82 -5.16
CA SER A 18 -4.45 6.25 -5.66
C SER A 18 -4.11 4.92 -4.98
N LEU A 19 -4.38 4.79 -3.67
CA LEU A 19 -4.24 3.50 -2.97
C LEU A 19 -5.24 2.45 -3.49
N MET A 20 -6.50 2.84 -3.68
CA MET A 20 -7.53 1.94 -4.22
C MET A 20 -7.18 1.47 -5.65
N ASP A 21 -6.72 2.37 -6.52
CA ASP A 21 -6.31 2.05 -7.90
C ASP A 21 -5.10 1.09 -7.91
N LEU A 22 -4.14 1.29 -7.00
CA LEU A 22 -2.99 0.41 -6.85
C LEU A 22 -3.38 -0.98 -6.33
N ILE A 23 -4.31 -1.04 -5.37
CA ILE A 23 -4.87 -2.31 -4.87
C ILE A 23 -5.60 -3.04 -5.99
N ASP A 24 -6.45 -2.34 -6.76
CA ASP A 24 -7.22 -2.94 -7.86
C ASP A 24 -6.31 -3.47 -8.98
N THR A 25 -5.30 -2.70 -9.36
CA THR A 25 -4.30 -3.13 -10.35
C THR A 25 -3.58 -4.40 -9.88
N THR A 26 -3.14 -4.42 -8.62
CA THR A 26 -2.42 -5.57 -8.03
C THR A 26 -3.32 -6.79 -7.89
N ALA A 27 -4.58 -6.60 -7.48
CA ALA A 27 -5.56 -7.68 -7.31
C ALA A 27 -5.94 -8.36 -8.64
N ASN A 28 -5.73 -7.67 -9.77
CA ASN A 28 -6.05 -8.17 -11.08
C ASN A 28 -4.95 -9.03 -11.73
N GLU A 29 -3.77 -9.14 -11.11
CA GLU A 29 -2.70 -9.99 -11.61
C GLU A 29 -2.97 -11.48 -11.38
N ASP A 30 -2.57 -12.32 -12.33
CA ASP A 30 -2.86 -13.76 -12.31
C ASP A 30 -2.20 -14.47 -11.11
N GLU A 31 -0.99 -14.04 -10.73
CA GLU A 31 -0.31 -14.58 -9.54
C GLU A 31 -1.10 -14.29 -8.25
N VAL A 32 -1.68 -13.08 -8.18
CA VAL A 32 -2.43 -12.63 -7.00
C VAL A 32 -3.79 -13.30 -6.95
N LYS A 33 -4.48 -13.44 -8.08
CA LYS A 33 -5.73 -14.19 -8.19
C LYS A 33 -5.58 -15.66 -7.80
N SER A 34 -4.40 -16.23 -8.05
CA SER A 34 -4.07 -17.61 -7.69
C SER A 34 -3.75 -17.78 -6.20
N ASP A 35 -3.36 -16.71 -5.50
CA ASP A 35 -3.18 -16.69 -4.05
C ASP A 35 -4.43 -16.20 -3.33
N MET A 36 -5.21 -17.14 -2.77
CA MET A 36 -6.46 -16.84 -2.08
C MET A 36 -6.26 -15.91 -0.87
N GLY A 37 -5.11 -15.98 -0.19
CA GLY A 37 -4.82 -15.18 1.00
C GLY A 37 -4.60 -13.71 0.64
N LEU A 38 -3.73 -13.44 -0.32
CA LEU A 38 -3.44 -12.11 -0.82
C LEU A 38 -4.63 -11.52 -1.57
N SER A 39 -5.29 -12.30 -2.44
CA SER A 39 -6.49 -11.86 -3.16
C SER A 39 -7.59 -11.41 -2.21
N SER A 40 -7.89 -12.20 -1.18
CA SER A 40 -8.90 -11.86 -0.17
C SER A 40 -8.50 -10.61 0.63
N ALA A 41 -7.22 -10.49 1.01
CA ALA A 41 -6.73 -9.34 1.75
C ALA A 41 -6.84 -8.03 0.93
N LEU A 42 -6.53 -8.07 -0.36
CA LEU A 42 -6.64 -6.92 -1.27
C LEU A 42 -8.11 -6.52 -1.47
N LEU A 43 -9.00 -7.49 -1.66
CA LEU A 43 -10.44 -7.22 -1.79
C LEU A 43 -11.01 -6.56 -0.52
N VAL A 44 -10.64 -7.08 0.66
CA VAL A 44 -11.06 -6.50 1.95
C VAL A 44 -10.49 -5.10 2.12
N ALA A 45 -9.23 -4.87 1.76
CA ALA A 45 -8.62 -3.55 1.84
C ALA A 45 -9.32 -2.54 0.92
N TYR A 46 -9.63 -2.93 -0.32
CA TYR A 46 -10.38 -2.10 -1.25
C TYR A 46 -11.75 -1.73 -0.70
N ARG A 47 -12.51 -2.71 -0.19
CA ARG A 47 -13.83 -2.48 0.40
C ARG A 47 -13.75 -1.58 1.63
N ASP A 48 -12.80 -1.85 2.53
CA ASP A 48 -12.62 -1.07 3.74
C ASP A 48 -12.28 0.40 3.41
N LEU A 49 -11.48 0.66 2.37
CA LEU A 49 -11.27 2.02 1.88
C LEU A 49 -12.57 2.58 1.30
N ASN A 50 -13.26 1.84 0.42
CA ASN A 50 -14.52 2.28 -0.17
C ASN A 50 -15.57 2.67 0.89
N ASP A 51 -15.64 1.94 2.00
CA ASP A 51 -16.54 2.17 3.15
C ASP A 51 -16.05 3.29 4.10
N ASP A 52 -15.12 4.13 3.65
CA ASP A 52 -14.54 5.27 4.40
C ASP A 52 -13.90 4.88 5.75
N LYS A 53 -13.42 3.64 5.89
CA LYS A 53 -12.62 3.28 7.06
C LYS A 53 -11.30 4.05 7.05
N GLU A 54 -10.79 4.28 8.25
CA GLU A 54 -9.52 4.97 8.45
C GLU A 54 -8.39 4.28 7.65
N ILE A 55 -7.81 5.02 6.70
CA ILE A 55 -6.77 4.55 5.77
C ILE A 55 -5.66 3.82 6.54
N ARG A 56 -5.23 4.37 7.68
CA ARG A 56 -4.22 3.76 8.55
C ARG A 56 -4.55 2.34 8.97
N ASN A 57 -5.79 2.10 9.38
CA ASN A 57 -6.21 0.77 9.82
C ASN A 57 -6.19 -0.22 8.64
N VAL A 58 -6.52 0.25 7.43
CA VAL A 58 -6.45 -0.55 6.22
C VAL A 58 -4.99 -0.84 5.83
N VAL A 59 -4.15 0.19 5.74
CA VAL A 59 -2.72 0.10 5.41
C VAL A 59 -1.99 -0.85 6.38
N ARG A 60 -2.25 -0.77 7.68
CA ARG A 60 -1.63 -1.66 8.68
C ARG A 60 -2.01 -3.13 8.48
N LYS A 61 -3.30 -3.41 8.24
CA LYS A 61 -3.78 -4.79 7.98
C LYS A 61 -3.24 -5.31 6.66
N LEU A 62 -3.28 -4.50 5.61
CA LEU A 62 -2.78 -4.83 4.29
C LEU A 62 -1.26 -5.08 4.32
N GLY A 63 -0.50 -4.26 5.06
CA GLY A 63 0.94 -4.43 5.23
C GLY A 63 1.31 -5.74 5.91
N SER A 64 0.49 -6.18 6.87
CA SER A 64 0.66 -7.48 7.53
C SER A 64 0.43 -8.64 6.53
N ALA A 65 -0.61 -8.55 5.70
CA ALA A 65 -0.92 -9.56 4.69
C ALA A 65 0.15 -9.62 3.59
N LEU A 66 0.60 -8.46 3.09
CA LEU A 66 1.68 -8.37 2.09
C LEU A 66 2.99 -8.93 2.63
N SER A 67 3.33 -8.65 3.89
CA SER A 67 4.53 -9.19 4.52
C SER A 67 4.46 -10.71 4.65
N ALA A 68 3.30 -11.25 5.04
CA ALA A 68 3.07 -12.69 5.09
C ALA A 68 3.23 -13.34 3.71
N TYR A 69 2.57 -12.79 2.69
CA TYR A 69 2.67 -13.26 1.31
C TYR A 69 4.11 -13.26 0.79
N LEU A 70 4.85 -12.16 1.01
CA LEU A 70 6.24 -12.07 0.59
C LEU A 70 7.13 -13.10 1.30
N MET A 71 6.92 -13.34 2.60
CA MET A 71 7.68 -14.36 3.33
C MET A 71 7.38 -15.77 2.82
N THR A 72 6.12 -16.11 2.53
CA THR A 72 5.75 -17.44 2.01
C THR A 72 6.25 -17.68 0.60
N HIS A 73 6.41 -16.64 -0.20
CA HIS A 73 6.92 -16.70 -1.58
C HIS A 73 8.41 -16.36 -1.68
N GLN A 74 9.17 -16.40 -0.58
CA GLN A 74 10.62 -16.14 -0.56
C GLN A 74 11.01 -14.80 -1.21
N TYR A 75 10.17 -13.78 -1.06
CA TYR A 75 10.31 -12.45 -1.65
C TYR A 75 10.32 -12.44 -3.19
N GLN A 76 9.87 -13.51 -3.82
CA GLN A 76 9.61 -13.59 -5.25
C GLN A 76 8.13 -13.25 -5.50
N ALA A 77 7.88 -12.02 -5.94
CA ALA A 77 6.55 -11.52 -6.26
C ALA A 77 6.63 -10.57 -7.46
N SER A 78 5.50 -10.30 -8.10
CA SER A 78 5.46 -9.36 -9.21
C SER A 78 5.95 -7.97 -8.80
N PRO A 79 6.39 -7.16 -9.78
CA PRO A 79 6.68 -5.76 -9.55
C PRO A 79 5.52 -4.98 -8.90
N SER A 80 4.26 -5.33 -9.20
CA SER A 80 3.08 -4.64 -8.65
C SER A 80 2.87 -4.96 -7.18
N VAL A 81 2.96 -6.24 -6.79
CA VAL A 81 2.89 -6.64 -5.36
C VAL A 81 4.03 -5.99 -4.58
N MET A 82 5.24 -5.99 -5.14
CA MET A 82 6.40 -5.36 -4.51
C MET A 82 6.25 -3.84 -4.40
N ASN A 83 5.66 -3.19 -5.40
CA ASN A 83 5.38 -1.77 -5.38
C ASN A 83 4.33 -1.41 -4.32
N LEU A 84 3.23 -2.17 -4.26
CA LEU A 84 2.19 -2.00 -3.24
C LEU A 84 2.77 -2.21 -1.83
N ALA A 85 3.60 -3.23 -1.62
CA ALA A 85 4.27 -3.47 -0.34
C ALA A 85 5.16 -2.29 0.09
N LYS A 86 5.96 -1.74 -0.83
CA LYS A 86 6.81 -0.56 -0.57
C LYS A 86 5.99 0.66 -0.19
N VAL A 87 4.90 0.91 -0.91
CA VAL A 87 3.98 2.02 -0.68
C VAL A 87 3.34 1.92 0.71
N VAL A 88 2.80 0.75 1.04
CA VAL A 88 2.14 0.48 2.32
C VAL A 88 3.12 0.59 3.50
N GLN A 89 4.34 0.04 3.37
CA GLN A 89 5.37 0.16 4.41
C GLN A 89 5.84 1.60 4.62
N LYS A 90 5.95 2.37 3.53
CA LYS A 90 6.39 3.76 3.60
C LYS A 90 5.38 4.65 4.29
N ASP A 91 4.08 4.44 4.05
CA ASP A 91 3.03 5.20 4.74
C ASP A 91 3.03 4.90 6.25
N ASP A 92 3.17 3.62 6.64
CA ASP A 92 3.28 3.24 8.06
C ASP A 92 4.51 3.90 8.71
N GLN A 93 5.68 3.87 8.05
CA GLN A 93 6.89 4.54 8.55
C GLN A 93 6.76 6.06 8.62
N ASN A 94 6.11 6.69 7.64
CA ASN A 94 5.90 8.13 7.61
C ASN A 94 4.93 8.56 8.71
N PHE A 95 3.93 7.73 9.05
CA PHE A 95 3.04 8.00 10.18
C PHE A 95 3.81 8.13 11.50
N TRP A 96 4.70 7.17 11.80
CA TRP A 96 5.53 7.22 13.01
C TRP A 96 6.45 8.46 13.06
N LYS A 97 6.82 9.01 11.89
CA LYS A 97 7.59 10.25 11.76
C LYS A 97 6.74 11.52 11.77
N GLY A 98 5.40 11.40 11.87
CA GLY A 98 4.48 12.52 11.88
C GLY A 98 4.31 13.20 10.51
N THR A 99 4.55 12.49 9.40
CA THR A 99 4.41 12.96 8.01
C THR A 99 3.59 12.00 7.12
N GLY A 100 2.96 10.97 7.70
CA GLY A 100 2.12 10.00 6.98
C GLY A 100 0.68 10.46 6.76
N LEU A 101 -0.07 9.73 5.92
CA LEU A 101 -1.43 10.09 5.47
C LEU A 101 -2.43 10.38 6.60
N SER A 102 -2.28 9.71 7.73
CA SER A 102 -3.16 9.82 8.91
C SER A 102 -3.05 11.14 9.68
N LYS A 103 -2.21 12.08 9.25
CA LYS A 103 -2.22 13.44 9.81
C LYS A 103 -3.19 14.42 9.13
N LEU A 104 -3.70 14.11 7.94
CA LEU A 104 -4.55 15.04 7.18
C LEU A 104 -6.01 15.11 7.67
N PHE A 105 -6.39 14.32 8.68
CA PHE A 105 -7.75 14.29 9.23
C PHE A 105 -7.78 14.42 10.77
N TRP A 106 -6.95 15.30 11.34
CA TRP A 106 -7.08 15.74 12.74
C TRP A 106 -7.66 17.15 12.81
#